data_AF-K8A1X0-F1
#
_entry.id   AF-K8A1X0-F1
#
_cell.length_a   1.000
_cell.length_b   1.000
_cell.length_c   1.000
_cell.angle_alpha   90.00
_cell.angle_beta   90.00
_cell.angle_gamma   90.00
#
_symmetry.space_group_name_H-M   'P 1'
#
loop_
_entity.id
_entity.type
_entity.pdbx_description
1 polymer ?
#
loop_
_entity_poly.entity_id
_entity_poly.type
_entity_poly.pdbx_seq_one_letter_code
_entity_poly.pdbx_strand_id
1 'polypeptide(L)'
;MYDGALKYRRAPPRQPVSPVYTHTMAKEQTDRTTLDLFADERRPGRPKTNPLSRDEQLRINKRNQLKRDKVRGLKRVELKLNADAVDALNHLAQARNISRSELIEAMLLAQLKALQEGLV
;
A
#
# COMPACT_ATOMS: atom_id res chain seq x y z
N MET A 1 -0.02 64.02 -47.38
CA MET A 1 0.31 65.43 -47.08
C MET A 1 -0.41 65.79 -45.79
N TYR A 2 0.35 66.22 -44.79
CA TYR A 2 -0.02 66.58 -43.41
C TYR A 2 -1.28 67.48 -43.35
N ASP A 3 -2.06 67.58 -42.27
CA ASP A 3 -1.68 67.85 -40.88
C ASP A 3 -2.94 67.79 -39.98
N GLY A 4 -2.81 67.55 -38.67
CA GLY A 4 -4.02 67.46 -37.82
C GLY A 4 -3.88 67.28 -36.32
N ALA A 5 -2.87 67.92 -35.70
CA ALA A 5 -2.81 68.37 -34.30
C ALA A 5 -3.28 67.44 -33.15
N LEU A 6 -2.29 66.87 -32.45
CA LEU A 6 -2.41 66.28 -31.11
C LEU A 6 -2.94 67.30 -30.08
N LYS A 7 -4.12 67.07 -29.52
CA LYS A 7 -4.56 67.74 -28.28
C LYS A 7 -4.12 66.91 -27.06
N TYR A 8 -2.89 67.12 -26.59
CA TYR A 8 -2.44 66.59 -25.31
C TYR A 8 -3.17 67.30 -24.16
N ARG A 9 -4.20 66.67 -23.58
CA ARG A 9 -4.67 67.03 -22.24
C ARG A 9 -3.73 66.40 -21.22
N ARG A 10 -3.01 67.22 -20.48
CA ARG A 10 -2.10 66.80 -19.40
C ARG A 10 -2.92 66.19 -18.27
N ALA A 11 -2.76 64.90 -18.01
CA ALA A 11 -3.39 64.22 -16.86
C ALA A 11 -2.80 64.76 -15.55
N PRO A 12 -3.61 64.93 -14.48
CA PRO A 12 -3.09 65.38 -13.20
C PRO A 12 -2.14 64.33 -12.59
N PRO A 13 -1.09 64.75 -11.85
CA PRO A 13 -0.18 63.82 -11.21
C PRO A 13 -0.94 62.98 -10.17
N ARG A 14 -0.87 61.65 -10.32
CA ARG A 14 -1.37 60.70 -9.32
C ARG A 14 -0.52 60.83 -8.05
N GLN A 15 -1.17 61.03 -6.91
CA GLN A 15 -0.50 61.01 -5.61
C GLN A 15 0.05 59.60 -5.34
N PRO A 16 1.24 59.45 -4.75
CA PRO A 16 1.79 58.14 -4.42
C PRO A 16 0.99 57.53 -3.26
N VAL A 17 0.24 56.46 -3.54
CA VAL A 17 -0.33 55.61 -2.50
C VAL A 17 0.81 54.78 -1.88
N SER A 18 1.02 54.92 -0.58
CA SER A 18 1.96 54.10 0.18
C SER A 18 1.56 52.62 0.09
N PRO A 19 2.49 51.69 -0.20
CA PRO A 19 2.14 50.27 -0.29
C PRO A 19 1.84 49.74 1.11
N VAL A 20 0.59 49.38 1.36
CA VAL A 20 0.25 48.55 2.53
C VAL A 20 0.75 47.15 2.21
N TYR A 21 1.86 46.74 2.81
CA TYR A 21 2.34 45.36 2.73
C TYR A 21 1.43 44.46 3.56
N THR A 22 0.33 43.99 2.99
CA THR A 22 -0.33 42.77 3.47
C THR A 22 0.30 41.59 2.74
N HIS A 23 1.50 41.17 3.16
CA HIS A 23 2.11 39.94 2.66
C HIS A 23 1.60 38.74 3.47
N THR A 24 0.32 38.43 3.33
CA THR A 24 -0.20 37.12 3.72
C THR A 24 -0.26 36.26 2.47
N MET A 25 0.79 35.46 2.28
CA MET A 25 0.82 34.45 1.22
C MET A 25 -0.30 33.45 1.45
N ALA A 26 -1.10 33.19 0.40
CA ALA A 26 -2.11 32.16 0.40
C ALA A 26 -1.43 30.78 0.43
N LYS A 27 -1.05 30.32 1.63
CA LYS A 27 -0.53 28.97 1.87
C LYS A 27 -1.66 28.07 2.35
N GLU A 28 -1.81 26.91 1.71
CA GLU A 28 -2.68 25.86 2.23
C GLU A 28 -1.96 25.18 3.40
N GLN A 29 -2.37 25.49 4.64
CA GLN A 29 -1.74 24.96 5.85
C GLN A 29 -1.83 23.42 5.94
N THR A 30 -2.74 22.80 5.18
CA THR A 30 -3.01 21.35 5.15
C THR A 30 -2.21 20.58 4.11
N ASP A 31 -1.56 21.24 3.15
CA ASP A 31 -0.76 20.54 2.14
C ASP A 31 0.56 20.05 2.79
N ARG A 32 0.71 18.72 2.82
CA ARG A 32 1.88 18.01 3.34
C ARG A 32 2.81 17.49 2.24
N THR A 33 2.41 17.66 0.97
CA THR A 33 3.08 17.10 -0.19
C THR A 33 3.88 18.14 -0.96
N THR A 34 3.43 19.40 -0.96
CA THR A 34 4.18 20.52 -1.52
C THR A 34 5.21 21.03 -0.52
N LEU A 35 6.44 21.19 -0.98
CA LEU A 35 7.55 21.69 -0.17
C LEU A 35 7.34 23.17 0.14
N ASP A 36 7.15 23.49 1.42
CA ASP A 36 6.99 24.86 1.93
C ASP A 36 8.36 25.57 1.93
N LEU A 37 8.62 26.37 0.90
CA LEU A 37 9.90 27.07 0.69
C LEU A 37 10.18 28.18 1.72
N PHE A 38 9.19 28.54 2.55
CA PHE A 38 9.28 29.65 3.50
C PHE A 38 9.29 29.19 4.97
N ALA A 39 9.34 27.88 5.24
CA ALA A 39 9.40 27.34 6.59
C ALA A 39 10.85 27.14 7.05
N ASP A 40 11.25 27.85 8.10
CA ASP A 40 12.58 27.69 8.74
C ASP A 40 12.72 26.36 9.49
N GLU A 41 11.59 25.76 9.91
CA GLU A 41 11.55 24.51 10.67
C GLU A 41 11.32 23.28 9.78
N ARG A 42 12.18 22.26 9.94
CA ARG A 42 11.98 20.96 9.27
C ARG A 42 10.78 20.23 9.87
N ARG A 43 9.71 20.07 9.08
CA ARG A 43 8.54 19.26 9.49
C ARG A 43 8.97 17.80 9.74
N PRO A 44 8.54 17.15 10.84
CA PRO A 44 8.81 15.74 11.06
C PRO A 44 8.17 14.92 9.93
N GLY A 45 9.02 14.25 9.15
CA GLY A 45 8.60 13.47 7.99
C GLY A 45 7.90 12.16 8.37
N ARG A 46 7.40 11.46 7.34
CA ARG A 46 6.84 10.10 7.45
C ARG A 46 7.80 9.22 8.29
N PRO A 47 7.31 8.49 9.31
CA PRO A 47 8.15 7.57 10.08
C PRO A 47 8.94 6.68 9.12
N LYS A 48 10.27 6.66 9.29
CA LYS A 48 11.16 5.85 8.48
C LYS A 48 10.64 4.42 8.57
N THR A 49 10.42 3.81 7.40
CA THR A 49 9.98 2.42 7.19
C THR A 49 10.55 1.48 8.24
N ASN A 50 9.74 0.49 8.66
CA ASN A 50 9.98 -0.56 9.67
C ASN A 50 11.40 -0.52 10.29
N PRO A 51 11.54 -0.26 11.61
CA PRO A 51 12.83 -0.03 12.27
C PRO A 51 13.82 -1.22 12.19
N LEU A 52 13.34 -2.38 11.75
CA LEU A 52 14.12 -3.60 11.58
C LEU A 52 14.70 -3.70 10.17
N SER A 53 15.88 -4.29 10.05
CA SER A 53 16.41 -4.72 8.75
C SER A 53 15.52 -5.80 8.12
N ARG A 54 15.57 -5.95 6.79
CA ARG A 54 14.77 -6.96 6.07
C ARG A 54 15.00 -8.38 6.60
N ASP A 55 16.23 -8.72 6.95
CA ASP A 55 16.60 -10.05 7.46
C ASP A 55 16.04 -10.32 8.86
N GLU A 56 15.99 -9.29 9.72
CA GLU A 56 15.35 -9.37 11.03
C GLU A 56 13.84 -9.51 10.89
N GLN A 57 13.23 -8.75 9.98
CA GLN A 57 11.81 -8.87 9.66
C GLN A 57 11.44 -10.28 9.20
N LEU A 58 12.23 -10.87 8.28
CA LEU A 58 12.01 -12.23 7.79
C LEU A 58 12.10 -13.26 8.94
N ARG A 59 13.08 -13.13 9.83
CA ARG A 59 13.23 -14.00 11.02
C ARG A 59 12.02 -13.90 11.96
N ILE A 60 11.55 -12.69 12.25
CA ILE A 60 10.37 -12.48 13.12
C ILE A 60 9.11 -13.01 12.46
N ASN A 61 8.89 -12.73 11.18
CA ASN A 61 7.73 -13.22 10.43
C ASN A 61 7.69 -14.76 10.40
N LYS A 62 8.85 -15.40 10.20
CA LYS A 62 8.95 -16.87 10.25
C LYS A 62 8.64 -17.42 11.64
N ARG A 63 9.15 -16.80 12.70
CA ARG A 63 8.86 -17.19 14.08
C ARG A 63 7.36 -17.05 14.39
N ASN A 64 6.74 -15.94 13.99
CA ASN A 64 5.31 -15.71 14.18
C ASN A 64 4.45 -16.70 13.38
N GLN A 65 4.86 -17.05 12.16
CA GLN A 65 4.22 -18.12 11.39
C GLN A 65 4.25 -19.44 12.16
N LEU A 66 5.43 -19.88 12.62
CA LEU A 66 5.57 -21.13 13.37
C LEU A 66 4.78 -21.12 14.68
N LYS A 67 4.75 -19.98 15.39
CA LYS A 67 3.95 -19.82 16.61
C LYS A 67 2.44 -19.96 16.32
N ARG A 68 1.94 -19.35 15.25
CA ARG A 68 0.53 -19.49 14.83
C ARG A 68 0.20 -20.92 14.43
N ASP A 69 1.05 -21.55 13.62
CA ASP A 69 0.87 -22.94 13.18
C ASP A 69 0.81 -23.87 14.40
N LYS A 70 1.73 -23.71 15.37
CA LYS A 70 1.76 -24.49 16.61
C LYS A 70 0.51 -24.32 17.46
N VAL A 71 0.05 -23.07 17.65
CA VAL A 71 -1.17 -22.78 18.44
C VAL A 71 -2.41 -23.37 17.78
N ARG A 72 -2.47 -23.40 16.45
CA ARG A 72 -3.57 -24.00 15.69
C ARG A 72 -3.47 -25.53 15.53
N GLY A 73 -2.44 -26.16 16.11
CA GLY A 73 -2.22 -27.61 15.97
C GLY A 73 -1.84 -28.05 14.55
N LEU A 74 -1.47 -27.12 13.66
CA LEU A 74 -1.15 -27.41 12.27
C LEU A 74 0.17 -28.19 12.20
N LYS A 75 0.16 -29.30 11.46
CA LYS A 75 1.34 -30.12 11.16
C LYS A 75 1.62 -30.06 9.67
N ARG A 76 2.90 -29.89 9.32
CA ARG A 76 3.35 -29.90 7.92
C ARG A 76 3.80 -31.31 7.56
N VAL A 77 3.27 -31.83 6.47
CA VAL A 77 3.66 -33.12 5.89
C VAL A 77 4.25 -32.84 4.51
N GLU A 78 5.42 -33.38 4.24
CA GLU A 78 6.07 -33.31 2.93
C GLU A 78 5.81 -34.60 2.17
N LEU A 79 5.31 -34.48 0.94
CA LEU A 79 4.90 -35.62 0.11
C LEU A 79 5.54 -35.49 -1.26
N LYS A 80 6.06 -36.60 -1.79
CA LYS A 80 6.49 -36.72 -3.18
C LYS A 80 5.35 -37.38 -3.98
N LEU A 81 4.92 -36.74 -5.05
CA LEU A 81 3.82 -37.18 -5.90
C LEU A 81 4.25 -37.09 -7.37
N ASN A 82 3.59 -37.85 -8.23
CA ASN A 82 3.77 -37.74 -9.67
C ASN A 82 3.33 -36.36 -10.18
N ALA A 83 4.01 -35.83 -11.19
CA ALA A 83 3.72 -34.51 -11.74
C ALA A 83 2.26 -34.39 -12.22
N ASP A 84 1.79 -35.36 -12.99
CA ASP A 84 0.42 -35.40 -13.52
C ASP A 84 -0.65 -35.35 -12.42
N ALA A 85 -0.40 -36.01 -11.29
CA ALA A 85 -1.30 -35.99 -10.15
C ALA A 85 -1.36 -34.60 -9.49
N VAL A 86 -0.21 -33.91 -9.41
CA VAL A 86 -0.14 -32.54 -8.89
C VAL A 86 -0.89 -31.57 -9.81
N ASP A 87 -0.77 -31.74 -11.12
CA ASP A 87 -1.45 -30.90 -12.10
C ASP A 87 -2.96 -31.11 -12.07
N ALA A 88 -3.43 -32.36 -11.99
CA ALA A 88 -4.84 -32.66 -11.80
C ALA A 88 -5.40 -32.02 -10.51
N LEU A 89 -4.66 -32.07 -9.39
CA LEU A 89 -5.04 -31.41 -8.13
C LEU A 89 -5.10 -29.88 -8.27
N ASN A 90 -4.16 -29.27 -8.98
CA ASN A 90 -4.16 -27.84 -9.24
C ASN A 90 -5.39 -27.42 -10.05
N HIS A 91 -5.72 -28.15 -11.12
CA HIS A 91 -6.90 -27.87 -11.95
C HIS A 91 -8.21 -27.99 -11.16
N LEU A 92 -8.35 -29.04 -10.34
CA LEU A 92 -9.52 -29.22 -9.49
C LEU A 92 -9.64 -28.12 -8.42
N ALA A 93 -8.53 -27.73 -7.81
CA ALA A 93 -8.51 -26.64 -6.83
C ALA A 93 -8.91 -25.30 -7.47
N GLN A 94 -8.39 -25.01 -8.67
CA GLN A 94 -8.78 -23.83 -9.45
C GLN A 94 -10.26 -23.84 -9.83
N ALA A 95 -10.77 -24.97 -10.34
CA ALA A 95 -12.18 -25.10 -10.71
C ALA A 95 -13.13 -24.90 -9.52
N ARG A 96 -12.69 -25.27 -8.31
CA ARG A 96 -13.44 -25.07 -7.06
C ARG A 96 -13.16 -23.74 -6.36
N ASN A 97 -12.24 -22.93 -6.90
CA ASN A 97 -11.79 -21.66 -6.32
C ASN A 97 -11.30 -21.78 -4.86
N ILE A 98 -10.58 -22.86 -4.56
CA ILE A 98 -9.98 -23.12 -3.24
C ILE A 98 -8.47 -23.36 -3.36
N SER A 99 -7.75 -23.28 -2.24
CA SER A 99 -6.32 -23.60 -2.27
C SER A 99 -6.10 -25.11 -2.45
N ARG A 100 -5.01 -25.49 -3.12
CA ARG A 100 -4.62 -26.92 -3.24
C ARG A 100 -4.52 -27.61 -1.88
N SER A 101 -3.97 -26.92 -0.87
CA SER A 101 -3.82 -27.45 0.49
C SER A 101 -5.17 -27.80 1.11
N GLU A 102 -6.15 -26.92 0.95
CA GLU A 102 -7.51 -27.07 1.46
C GLU A 102 -8.27 -28.19 0.73
N LEU A 103 -8.09 -28.30 -0.59
CA LEU A 103 -8.62 -29.43 -1.36
C LEU A 103 -8.08 -30.77 -0.83
N ILE A 104 -6.76 -30.86 -0.61
CA ILE A 104 -6.12 -32.08 -0.11
C ILE A 104 -6.63 -32.41 1.30
N GLU A 105 -6.74 -31.43 2.19
CA GLU A 105 -7.27 -31.61 3.54
C GLU A 105 -8.71 -32.16 3.50
N ALA A 106 -9.58 -31.55 2.68
CA ALA A 106 -10.97 -32.00 2.53
C ALA A 106 -11.07 -33.44 1.99
N MET A 107 -10.26 -33.79 1.00
CA MET A 107 -10.21 -35.15 0.44
C MET A 107 -9.73 -36.17 1.48
N LEU A 108 -8.69 -35.84 2.25
CA LEU A 108 -8.17 -36.72 3.30
C LEU A 108 -9.20 -36.95 4.40
N LEU A 109 -9.85 -35.89 4.88
CA LEU A 109 -10.89 -36.00 5.91
C LEU A 109 -12.09 -36.83 5.44
N ALA A 110 -12.54 -36.61 4.20
CA ALA A 110 -13.63 -37.39 3.61
C ALA A 110 -13.27 -38.89 3.53
N GLN A 111 -12.06 -39.20 3.06
CA GLN A 111 -11.61 -40.59 2.94
C GLN A 111 -11.42 -41.27 4.30
N LEU A 112 -10.85 -40.57 5.29
CA LEU A 112 -10.68 -41.10 6.65
C LEU A 112 -12.03 -41.40 7.29
N LYS A 113 -13.02 -40.51 7.12
CA LYS A 113 -14.38 -40.71 7.61
C LYS A 113 -15.03 -41.95 6.97
N ALA A 114 -14.96 -42.07 5.65
CA ALA A 114 -15.52 -43.22 4.93
C ALA A 114 -14.87 -44.55 5.37
N LEU A 115 -13.55 -44.57 5.60
CA LEU A 115 -12.86 -45.75 6.10
C LEU A 115 -13.26 -46.11 7.53
N GLN A 116 -13.45 -45.12 8.40
CA GLN A 116 -13.92 -45.34 9.77
C GLN A 116 -15.34 -45.91 9.81
N GLU A 117 -16.23 -45.41 8.96
CA GLU A 117 -17.62 -45.88 8.87
C GLU A 117 -17.73 -47.31 8.30
N GLY A 118 -16.81 -47.73 7.42
CA GLY A 118 -16.76 -49.10 6.91
C GLY A 118 -16.01 -50.11 7.79
N LEU A 119 -15.37 -49.64 8.87
CA LEU A 119 -14.65 -50.46 9.86
C LEU A 119 -15.51 -50.78 11.11
N VAL A 120 -16.72 -50.23 11.18
CA VAL A 120 -17.74 -50.50 12.20
C VAL A 120 -18.84 -51.37 11.58
#